data_AF-A0A0L0F7X6-F1
#
_entry.id   AF-A0A0L0F7X6-F1
#
_cell.length_a   1.000
_cell.length_b   1.000
_cell.length_c   1.000
_cell.angle_alpha   90.00
_cell.angle_beta   90.00
_cell.angle_gamma   90.00
#
_symmetry.space_group_name_H-M   'P 1'
#
loop_
_entity.id
_entity.type
_entity.pdbx_description
1 polymer ?
#
loop_
_entity_poly.entity_id
_entity_poly.type
_entity_poly.pdbx_seq_one_letter_code
_entity_poly.pdbx_strand_id
1 'polypeptide(L)'
;MQDLLYGFNGPCVMDCKIGYRTFLESEVQNEELRPDLLGKMRKLSPGDITAEEEKAGGVTKLRYMQFRENLSSTSKLGFRIEGIK
;
A
#
# COMPACT_ATOMS: atom_id res chain seq x y z
N MET A 1 18.15 -16.86 -0.20
CA MET A 1 17.82 -15.96 -1.33
C MET A 1 19.13 -15.41 -1.88
N GLN A 2 19.27 -15.26 -3.20
CA GLN A 2 20.49 -14.73 -3.83
C GLN A 2 20.53 -13.19 -3.69
N ASP A 3 21.72 -12.63 -3.50
CA ASP A 3 21.93 -11.17 -3.60
C ASP A 3 21.88 -10.75 -5.07
N LEU A 4 20.84 -10.01 -5.45
CA LEU A 4 20.64 -9.52 -6.81
C LEU A 4 21.54 -8.32 -7.15
N LEU A 5 22.17 -7.70 -6.16
CA LEU A 5 23.09 -6.58 -6.35
C LEU A 5 24.55 -7.02 -6.40
N TYR A 6 24.83 -8.30 -6.13
CA TYR A 6 26.18 -8.83 -6.18
C TYR A 6 26.82 -8.60 -7.56
N GLY A 7 28.00 -7.97 -7.57
CA GLY A 7 28.76 -7.67 -8.79
C GLY A 7 28.44 -6.31 -9.43
N PHE A 8 27.41 -5.59 -8.97
CA PHE A 8 27.19 -4.21 -9.38
C PHE A 8 28.04 -3.24 -8.53
N ASN A 9 28.60 -2.20 -9.15
CA ASN A 9 29.30 -1.12 -8.46
C ASN A 9 28.44 0.15 -8.50
N GLY A 10 28.01 0.64 -7.34
CA GLY A 10 27.06 1.76 -7.24
C GLY A 10 25.73 1.53 -7.97
N PRO A 11 24.99 0.43 -7.71
CA PRO A 11 23.74 0.16 -8.42
C PRO A 11 22.66 1.18 -8.07
N CYS A 12 21.97 1.69 -9.10
CA CYS A 12 20.68 2.36 -8.94
C CYS A 12 19.57 1.31 -8.96
N VAL A 13 18.66 1.35 -7.99
CA VAL A 13 17.62 0.33 -7.79
C VAL A 13 16.25 0.99 -7.75
N MET A 14 15.29 0.40 -8.45
CA MET A 14 13.88 0.79 -8.36
C MET A 14 13.04 -0.44 -8.00
N ASP A 15 12.21 -0.30 -6.97
CA ASP A 15 11.19 -1.28 -6.60
C ASP A 15 9.85 -0.86 -7.21
N CYS A 16 9.31 -1.71 -8.08
CA CYS A 16 7.98 -1.55 -8.64
C CYS A 16 7.07 -2.66 -8.15
N LYS A 17 6.00 -2.28 -7.47
CA LYS A 17 4.91 -3.19 -7.12
C LYS A 17 4.00 -3.38 -8.32
N ILE A 18 3.77 -4.63 -8.69
CA ILE A 18 3.02 -5.03 -9.90
C ILE A 18 1.63 -5.58 -9.55
N GLY A 19 0.67 -5.33 -10.43
CA GLY A 19 -0.72 -5.78 -10.36
C GLY A 19 -1.71 -4.63 -10.25
N TYR A 20 -2.95 -4.83 -10.72
CA TYR A 20 -4.07 -3.90 -10.48
C TYR A 20 -4.65 -4.03 -9.07
N ARG A 21 -4.34 -5.13 -8.40
CA ARG A 21 -4.73 -5.47 -7.03
C ARG A 21 -3.51 -5.96 -6.27
N THR A 22 -3.36 -5.51 -5.03
CA THR A 22 -2.19 -5.78 -4.17
C THR A 22 -2.53 -6.51 -2.87
N PHE A 23 -3.75 -7.03 -2.77
CA PHE A 23 -4.21 -7.93 -1.70
C PHE A 23 -4.68 -9.27 -2.29
N LEU A 24 -4.66 -10.32 -1.47
CA LEU A 24 -5.15 -11.63 -1.85
C LEU A 24 -6.67 -11.72 -1.62
N GLU A 25 -7.34 -12.62 -2.36
CA GLU A 25 -8.79 -12.86 -2.19
C GLU A 25 -9.13 -13.38 -0.80
N SER A 26 -8.26 -14.21 -0.23
CA SER A 26 -8.39 -14.72 1.12
C SER A 26 -8.35 -13.63 2.20
N GLU A 27 -7.81 -12.44 1.89
CA GLU A 27 -7.72 -11.32 2.83
C GLU A 27 -8.95 -10.41 2.82
N VAL A 28 -9.87 -10.59 1.86
CA VAL A 28 -11.03 -9.71 1.68
C VAL A 28 -12.01 -9.79 2.85
N GLN A 29 -12.10 -10.93 3.51
CA GLN A 29 -13.02 -11.19 4.63
C GLN A 29 -12.47 -10.76 5.99
N ASN A 30 -11.25 -10.19 6.05
CA ASN A 30 -10.66 -9.79 7.33
C ASN A 30 -11.14 -8.40 7.76
N GLU A 31 -11.97 -8.39 8.82
CA GLU A 31 -12.55 -7.18 9.42
C GLU A 31 -11.70 -6.57 10.55
N GLU A 32 -10.50 -7.10 10.81
CA GLU A 32 -9.60 -6.58 11.84
C GLU A 32 -9.22 -5.12 11.57
N LEU A 33 -9.55 -4.25 12.53
CA LEU A 33 -9.22 -2.83 12.47
C LEU A 33 -7.78 -2.58 12.88
N ARG A 34 -7.10 -1.76 12.08
CA ARG A 34 -5.68 -1.46 12.21
C ARG A 34 -5.44 0.04 12.40
N PRO A 35 -5.20 0.50 13.65
CA PRO A 35 -4.95 1.91 13.94
C PRO A 35 -3.69 2.46 13.24
N ASP A 36 -2.68 1.62 13.04
CA ASP A 36 -1.45 2.00 12.34
C ASP A 36 -1.70 2.33 10.86
N LEU A 37 -2.62 1.60 10.21
CA LEU A 37 -3.01 1.87 8.82
C LEU A 37 -3.82 3.15 8.69
N LEU A 38 -4.75 3.40 9.62
CA LEU A 38 -5.46 4.68 9.69
C LEU A 38 -4.47 5.85 9.89
N GLY A 39 -3.50 5.70 10.79
CA GLY A 39 -2.45 6.70 10.99
C GLY A 39 -1.62 6.96 9.73
N LYS A 40 -1.36 5.94 8.91
CA LYS A 40 -0.69 6.11 7.60
C LYS A 40 -1.58 6.81 6.59
N MET A 41 -2.87 6.48 6.51
CA MET A 41 -3.82 7.18 5.64
C MET A 41 -3.88 8.66 5.99
N ARG A 42 -3.95 8.99 7.29
CA ARG A 42 -4.04 10.37 7.77
C ARG A 42 -2.84 11.21 7.36
N LYS A 43 -1.64 10.62 7.36
CA LYS A 43 -0.42 11.30 6.92
C LYS A 43 -0.38 11.51 5.40
N LEU A 44 -1.01 10.65 4.62
CA LEU A 44 -0.97 10.70 3.15
C LEU A 44 -2.10 11.56 2.56
N SER A 45 -3.33 11.36 3.02
CA SER A 45 -4.50 12.11 2.59
C SER A 45 -5.57 12.09 3.69
N PRO A 46 -5.61 13.12 4.55
CA PRO A 46 -6.62 13.23 5.60
C PRO A 46 -8.06 13.25 5.07
N GLY A 47 -8.27 13.77 3.86
CA GLY A 47 -9.60 13.91 3.26
C GLY A 47 -10.23 12.61 2.76
N ASP A 48 -9.43 11.54 2.62
CA ASP A 48 -9.91 10.22 2.19
C ASP A 48 -10.36 9.32 3.36
N ILE A 49 -10.34 9.85 4.59
CA ILE A 49 -10.78 9.17 5.81
C ILE A 49 -12.22 9.59 6.12
N THR A 50 -13.09 8.60 6.34
CA THR A 50 -14.49 8.82 6.72
C THR A 50 -14.63 9.09 8.23
N ALA A 51 -15.74 9.71 8.62
CA ALA A 51 -16.02 9.97 10.05
C ALA A 51 -16.18 8.67 10.84
N GLU A 52 -16.71 7.62 10.20
CA GLU A 52 -16.85 6.29 10.78
C GLU A 52 -15.51 5.63 11.05
N GLU A 53 -14.57 5.70 10.09
CA GLU A 53 -13.20 5.17 10.25
C GLU A 53 -12.43 5.92 11.35
N GLU A 54 -12.61 7.24 11.44
CA GLU A 54 -12.01 8.06 12.50
C GLU A 54 -12.59 7.69 13.88
N LYS A 55 -13.92 7.53 13.98
CA LYS A 55 -14.60 7.11 15.21
C LYS A 55 -14.23 5.68 15.62
N ALA A 56 -14.05 4.77 14.66
CA ALA A 56 -13.64 3.40 14.91
C ALA A 56 -12.17 3.27 15.34
N GLY A 57 -11.35 4.31 15.08
CA GLY A 57 -9.95 4.35 15.48
C GLY A 57 -9.03 3.44 14.67
N GLY A 58 -9.51 2.90 13.54
CA GLY A 58 -8.74 2.02 12.67
C GLY A 58 -9.47 1.75 11.35
N VAL A 59 -8.74 1.20 10.38
CA VAL A 59 -9.28 0.71 9.10
C VAL A 59 -8.88 -0.73 8.89
N THR A 60 -9.65 -1.49 8.11
CA THR A 60 -9.23 -2.84 7.72
C THR A 60 -8.01 -2.81 6.80
N LYS A 61 -7.25 -3.91 6.74
CA LYS A 61 -6.14 -4.04 5.79
C LYS A 61 -6.63 -3.85 4.34
N LEU A 62 -7.76 -4.45 3.99
CA LEU A 62 -8.34 -4.34 2.65
C LEU A 62 -8.60 -2.87 2.27
N ARG A 63 -9.26 -2.12 3.15
CA ARG A 63 -9.57 -0.71 2.93
C ARG A 63 -8.31 0.13 2.70
N TYR A 64 -7.26 -0.11 3.48
CA TYR A 64 -5.97 0.55 3.30
C TYR A 64 -5.31 0.21 1.95
N MET A 65 -5.36 -1.05 1.53
CA MET A 65 -4.76 -1.48 0.26
C MET A 65 -5.49 -0.84 -0.93
N GLN A 66 -6.81 -0.81 -0.91
CA GLN A 66 -7.63 -0.12 -1.92
C GLN A 66 -7.36 1.39 -1.96
N PHE A 67 -7.19 2.02 -0.79
CA PHE A 67 -6.77 3.42 -0.71
C PHE A 67 -5.42 3.64 -1.42
N ARG A 68 -4.40 2.82 -1.13
CA ARG A 68 -3.08 2.90 -1.78
C ARG A 68 -3.17 2.65 -3.29
N GLU A 69 -4.02 1.74 -3.72
CA GLU A 69 -4.22 1.42 -5.13
C GLU A 69 -4.79 2.61 -5.90
N ASN A 70 -5.79 3.29 -5.33
CA ASN A 70 -6.44 4.46 -5.91
C ASN A 70 -5.59 5.73 -5.87
N LEU A 71 -4.79 5.90 -4.80
CA LEU A 71 -3.89 7.04 -4.67
C LEU A 71 -2.69 6.95 -5.62
N SER A 72 -2.36 5.75 -6.08
CA SER A 72 -1.20 5.49 -6.95
C SER A 72 -1.61 5.16 -8.39
N SER A 73 -0.63 4.82 -9.22
CA SER A 73 -0.87 4.28 -10.57
C SER A 73 -1.39 2.85 -10.59
N THR A 74 -1.48 2.17 -9.44
CA THR A 74 -1.81 0.72 -9.38
C THR A 74 -3.16 0.42 -10.03
N SER A 75 -4.22 1.18 -9.69
CA SER A 75 -5.58 0.93 -10.22
C SER A 75 -5.74 1.29 -11.70
N LYS A 76 -4.86 2.14 -12.26
CA LYS A 76 -4.96 2.65 -13.63
C LYS A 76 -3.98 1.99 -14.61
N LEU A 77 -2.77 1.70 -14.14
CA LEU A 77 -1.65 1.21 -14.96
C LEU A 77 -1.17 -0.19 -14.54
N GLY A 78 -1.70 -0.74 -13.43
CA GLY A 78 -1.33 -2.07 -12.97
C GLY A 78 0.07 -2.15 -12.33
N PHE A 79 0.65 -1.02 -11.92
CA PHE A 79 1.87 -0.99 -11.12
C PHE A 79 2.01 0.33 -10.36
N ARG A 80 2.94 0.40 -9.40
CA ARG A 80 3.44 1.65 -8.81
C ARG A 80 4.90 1.52 -8.38
N ILE A 81 5.62 2.64 -8.36
CA ILE A 81 6.97 2.73 -7.79
C ILE A 81 6.83 2.78 -6.26
N GLU A 82 7.50 1.88 -5.56
CA GLU A 82 7.55 1.86 -4.08
C GLU A 82 8.83 2.49 -3.54
N GLY A 83 9.94 2.44 -4.28
CA GLY A 83 11.21 3.02 -3.86
C GLY A 83 12.21 3.17 -5.00
N ILE A 84 13.10 4.14 -4.85
CA ILE A 84 14.25 4.39 -5.73
C ILE A 84 15.47 4.59 -4.81
N LYS A 85 16.59 3.96 -5.12
CA LYS A 85 17.88 4.13 -4.44
C LYS A 85 18.98 4.35 -5.45
#